data_AF-A0A7X7PZ96-F1
#
_entry.id   AF-A0A7X7PZ96-F1
#
_cell.length_a   1.000
_cell.length_b   1.000
_cell.length_c   1.000
_cell.angle_alpha   90.00
_cell.angle_beta   90.00
_cell.angle_gamma   90.00
#
_symmetry.space_group_name_H-M   'P 1'
#
loop_
_entity.id
_entity.type
_entity.pdbx_description
1 polymer ?
#
loop_
_entity_poly.entity_id
_entity_poly.type
_entity_poly.pdbx_seq_one_letter_code
_entity_poly.pdbx_strand_id
1 'polypeptide(L)'
;MLLDIEKWQEIFRTLRQHKLRTALTAFGVFWGIFMLTVLMGAGKGLENGVNDGFPRIQNAVIIWSQGSTQIPYEGMPIGRRIA
;
A
#
# COMPACT_ATOMS: atom_id res chain seq x y z
N MET A 1 14.88 41.63 18.28
CA MET A 1 15.21 40.19 18.29
C MET A 1 14.25 39.53 19.27
N LEU A 2 12.97 39.39 18.92
CA LEU A 2 12.34 38.56 17.86
C LEU A 2 12.05 37.12 18.32
N LEU A 3 11.73 36.93 19.59
CA LEU A 3 11.02 35.72 20.00
C LEU A 3 9.76 36.18 20.74
N ASP A 4 8.63 36.11 20.04
CA ASP A 4 7.29 36.43 20.53
C ASP A 4 6.80 35.39 21.56
N ILE A 5 7.63 35.06 22.55
CA ILE A 5 7.33 34.11 23.65
C ILE A 5 6.05 34.54 24.36
N GLU A 6 5.83 35.85 24.49
CA GLU A 6 4.62 36.42 25.10
C GLU A 6 3.36 36.07 24.29
N LYS A 7 3.44 36.10 22.95
CA LYS A 7 2.33 35.71 22.08
C LYS A 7 2.04 34.22 22.16
N TRP A 8 3.08 33.39 22.21
CA TRP A 8 2.92 31.95 22.42
C TRP A 8 2.30 31.63 23.78
N GLN A 9 2.71 32.32 24.86
CA GLN A 9 2.09 32.18 26.17
C GLN A 9 0.62 32.65 26.20
N GLU A 10 0.30 33.74 25.52
CA GLU A 10 -1.06 34.28 25.40
C GLU A 10 -2.00 33.29 24.66
N ILE A 11 -1.54 32.70 23.56
CA ILE A 11 -2.27 31.66 22.82
C ILE A 11 -2.49 30.44 23.70
N PHE A 12 -1.46 29.96 24.40
CA PHE A 12 -1.58 28.77 25.25
C PHE A 12 -2.51 29.00 26.44
N ARG A 13 -2.48 30.20 27.02
CA ARG A 13 -3.37 30.64 28.10
C ARG A 13 -4.83 30.73 27.62
N THR A 14 -5.06 31.22 26.40
CA THR A 14 -6.38 31.28 25.77
C THR A 14 -6.90 29.88 25.41
N LEU A 15 -6.04 29.00 24.89
CA LEU A 15 -6.37 27.60 24.60
C LEU A 15 -6.79 26.84 25.86
N ARG A 16 -6.11 27.12 26.98
CA ARG A 16 -6.37 26.51 28.30
C ARG A 16 -7.63 27.07 28.98
N GLN A 17 -8.13 28.23 28.57
CA GLN A 17 -9.36 28.82 29.13
C GLN A 17 -10.61 28.02 28.72
N HIS A 18 -10.63 27.44 27.51
CA HIS A 18 -11.69 26.57 27.03
C HIS A 18 -11.19 25.14 26.75
N LYS A 19 -10.84 24.43 27.82
CA LYS A 19 -10.24 23.09 27.79
C LYS A 19 -11.05 22.07 26.98
N LEU A 20 -12.38 22.06 27.14
CA LEU A 20 -13.24 21.05 26.50
C LEU A 20 -13.33 21.23 24.98
N ARG A 21 -13.50 22.47 24.51
CA ARG A 21 -13.63 22.76 23.08
C ARG A 21 -12.34 22.46 22.33
N THR A 22 -11.22 22.95 22.84
CA THR A 22 -9.90 22.71 22.26
C THR A 22 -9.53 21.22 22.29
N ALA A 23 -9.84 20.52 23.40
CA ALA A 23 -9.58 19.08 23.50
C ALA A 23 -10.40 18.29 22.47
N LEU A 24 -11.69 18.60 22.30
CA LEU A 24 -12.55 17.88 21.36
C LEU A 24 -12.10 18.07 19.90
N THR A 25 -11.68 19.29 19.54
CA THR A 25 -11.14 19.57 18.20
C THR A 25 -9.80 18.88 17.96
N ALA A 26 -8.89 18.93 18.95
CA ALA A 26 -7.60 18.27 18.84
C ALA A 26 -7.75 16.74 18.79
N PHE A 27 -8.67 16.18 19.59
CA PHE A 27 -8.99 14.75 19.59
C PHE A 27 -9.59 14.30 18.27
N GLY A 28 -10.47 15.10 17.64
CA GLY A 28 -11.01 14.80 16.32
C GLY A 28 -9.93 14.70 15.23
N VAL A 29 -8.99 15.65 15.21
CA VAL A 29 -7.86 15.62 14.26
C VAL A 29 -6.94 14.44 14.55
N PHE A 30 -6.59 14.23 15.82
CA PHE A 30 -5.79 13.09 16.25
C PHE A 30 -6.42 11.75 15.85
N TRP A 31 -7.72 11.59 16.09
CA TRP A 31 -8.48 10.39 15.75
C TRP A 31 -8.57 10.16 14.23
N GLY A 32 -8.77 11.22 13.45
CA GLY A 32 -8.79 11.13 11.99
C GLY A 32 -7.45 10.64 11.43
N ILE A 33 -6.33 11.19 11.90
CA ILE A 33 -4.99 10.74 11.51
C ILE A 33 -4.76 9.30 11.98
N PHE A 34 -5.16 8.98 13.21
CA PHE A 34 -5.05 7.62 13.77
C PHE A 34 -5.71 6.58 12.86
N MET A 35 -6.96 6.83 12.42
CA MET A 35 -7.67 5.91 11.53
C MET A 35 -6.98 5.74 10.18
N LEU A 36 -6.50 6.84 9.58
CA LEU A 36 -5.77 6.79 8.31
C LEU A 36 -4.47 6.00 8.45
N THR A 37 -3.69 6.23 9.52
CA THR A 37 -2.42 5.54 9.74
C THR A 37 -2.61 4.05 10.03
N VAL A 38 -3.63 3.68 10.82
CA VAL A 38 -3.93 2.27 11.10
C VAL A 38 -4.32 1.53 9.82
N LEU A 39 -5.19 2.12 9.00
CA LEU A 39 -5.59 1.51 7.73
C LEU A 39 -4.40 1.38 6.77
N MET A 40 -3.57 2.41 6.66
CA MET A 40 -2.35 2.37 5.85
C MET A 40 -1.38 1.29 6.34
N GLY A 41 -1.20 1.19 7.67
CA GLY A 41 -0.35 0.17 8.30
C GLY A 41 -0.87 -1.23 8.05
N ALA A 42 -2.17 -1.47 8.21
CA ALA A 42 -2.80 -2.75 7.93
C ALA A 42 -2.74 -3.10 6.43
N GLY A 43 -2.98 -2.13 5.53
CA GLY A 43 -2.91 -2.33 4.09
C GLY A 43 -1.49 -2.70 3.62
N LYS A 44 -0.48 -1.96 4.07
CA LYS A 44 0.93 -2.26 3.77
C LYS A 44 1.43 -3.54 4.42
N GLY A 45 1.00 -3.81 5.66
CA GLY A 45 1.30 -5.06 6.35
C GLY A 45 0.72 -6.28 5.63
N LEU A 46 -0.51 -6.18 5.12
CA LEU A 46 -1.14 -7.23 4.33
C LEU A 46 -0.48 -7.39 2.96
N GLU A 47 -0.18 -6.29 2.25
CA GLU A 47 0.55 -6.31 0.98
C GLU A 47 1.89 -7.04 1.11
N ASN A 48 2.67 -6.73 2.15
CA ASN A 48 3.95 -7.38 2.41
C ASN A 48 3.78 -8.84 2.82
N GLY A 49 2.83 -9.16 3.71
CA GLY A 49 2.57 -10.54 4.13
C GLY A 49 2.08 -11.45 3.00
N VAL A 50 1.25 -10.92 2.09
CA VAL A 50 0.83 -11.63 0.88
C VAL A 50 1.99 -11.77 -0.10
N ASN A 51 2.81 -10.75 -0.31
CA ASN A 51 3.98 -10.84 -1.18
C ASN A 51 5.04 -11.84 -0.68
N ASP A 52 5.21 -11.97 0.65
CA ASP A 52 6.12 -12.96 1.24
C ASP A 52 5.55 -14.38 1.17
N GLY A 53 4.23 -14.54 1.36
CA GLY A 53 3.55 -15.85 1.33
C GLY A 53 3.27 -16.38 -0.08
N PHE A 54 3.08 -15.49 -1.06
CA PHE A 54 2.98 -15.82 -2.46
C PHE A 54 4.29 -15.39 -3.13
N PRO A 55 5.34 -16.24 -3.14
CA PRO A 55 6.53 -15.94 -3.91
C PRO A 55 6.05 -15.65 -5.32
N ARG A 56 6.22 -14.39 -5.74
CA ARG A 56 5.90 -13.82 -7.04
C ARG A 56 5.63 -14.96 -8.01
N ILE A 57 4.36 -15.23 -8.31
CA ILE A 57 4.01 -16.06 -9.46
C ILE A 57 4.52 -15.22 -10.62
N GLN A 58 5.81 -15.37 -10.93
CA GLN A 58 6.40 -14.94 -12.17
C GLN A 58 5.45 -15.55 -13.18
N ASN A 59 4.94 -14.72 -14.09
CA ASN A 59 4.20 -15.18 -15.24
C ASN A 59 5.14 -16.07 -16.08
N ALA A 60 5.43 -17.26 -15.56
CA ALA A 60 6.27 -18.27 -16.15
C ALA A 60 5.33 -19.03 -17.06
N VAL A 61 5.18 -18.50 -18.27
CA VAL A 61 4.60 -19.28 -19.37
C VAL A 61 5.64 -20.36 -19.68
N ILE A 62 5.49 -21.52 -19.04
CA ILE A 62 6.29 -22.69 -19.38
C ILE A 62 5.68 -23.27 -20.66
N ILE A 63 6.22 -22.86 -21.81
CA ILE A 63 5.87 -23.46 -23.10
C ILE A 63 6.58 -24.82 -23.16
N TRP A 64 5.85 -25.89 -22.84
CA TRP A 64 6.33 -27.26 -23.08
C TRP A 64 6.35 -27.52 -24.60
N SER A 65 7.49 -27.31 -25.26
CA SER A 65 7.74 -27.74 -26.65
C SER A 65 7.96 -29.26 -26.76
N GLN A 66 7.32 -30.06 -25.90
CA GLN A 66 7.42 -31.53 -25.90
C GLN A 66 6.20 -32.18 -26.58
N GLY A 67 5.30 -31.38 -27.17
CA GLY A 67 4.15 -31.86 -27.93
C GLY A 67 4.43 -31.88 -29.42
N SER A 68 4.04 -32.97 -30.09
CA SER A 68 4.01 -33.06 -31.54
C SER A 68 3.25 -31.88 -32.16
N THR A 69 3.70 -31.36 -33.31
CA THR A 69 3.06 -30.22 -33.98
C THR A 69 1.56 -30.46 -34.19
N GLN A 70 0.70 -29.63 -33.57
CA GLN A 70 -0.76 -29.76 -33.63
C GLN A 70 -1.38 -29.05 -34.84
N ILE A 71 -0.60 -28.21 -35.55
CA ILE A 71 -1.07 -27.38 -36.67
C ILE A 71 -0.14 -27.61 -37.88
N PRO A 72 -0.66 -27.86 -39.08
CA PRO A 72 0.17 -27.98 -40.28
C PRO A 72 0.79 -26.61 -40.65
N TYR A 73 2.08 -26.59 -40.95
CA TYR A 73 2.82 -25.38 -41.33
C TYR A 73 3.54 -25.62 -42.66
N GLU A 74 3.33 -24.73 -43.62
CA GLU A 74 4.10 -24.66 -44.88
C GLU A 74 4.23 -26.01 -45.63
N GLY A 75 3.14 -26.78 -45.68
CA GLY A 75 3.09 -28.09 -46.37
C GLY A 75 3.63 -29.27 -45.54
N MET A 76 4.03 -29.05 -44.29
CA MET A 76 4.50 -30.11 -43.40
C MET A 76 3.33 -30.74 -42.61
N PRO A 77 3.32 -32.08 -42.44
CA PRO A 77 2.26 -32.79 -41.73
C PRO A 77 2.30 -32.58 -40.21
N ILE A 78 1.14 -32.67 -39.57
CA ILE A 78 0.99 -32.68 -38.10
C ILE A 78 1.68 -33.91 -37.48
N GLY A 79 2.03 -33.85 -36.20
CA GLY A 79 2.63 -34.99 -35.50
C GLY A 79 4.17 -34.97 -35.41
N ARG A 80 4.82 -33.94 -35.96
CA ARG A 80 6.29 -33.84 -35.93
C ARG A 80 6.80 -33.41 -34.56
N ARG A 81 7.90 -34.03 -34.12
CA ARG A 81 8.66 -33.58 -32.96
C ARG A 81 9.59 -32.46 -33.39
N ILE A 82 9.34 -31.25 -32.90
CA ILE A 82 10.29 -30.14 -32.95
C ILE A 82 11.26 -30.36 -31.79
N ALA A 83 12.50 -30.72 -32.13
CA ALA A 83 13.59 -30.89 -31.16
C ALA A 83 14.13 -29.54 -30.71
#